data_AF-A0A7D7QEU0-F1
#
_entry.id   AF-A0A7D7QEU0-F1
#
_cell.length_a   1.000
_cell.length_b   1.000
_cell.length_c   1.000
_cell.angle_alpha   90.00
_cell.angle_beta   90.00
_cell.angle_gamma   90.00
#
_symmetry.space_group_name_H-M   'P 1'
#
loop_
_entity.id
_entity.type
_entity.pdbx_description
1 polymer ?
#
loop_
_entity_poly.entity_id
_entity_poly.type
_entity_poly.pdbx_seq_one_letter_code
_entity_poly.pdbx_strand_id
1 'polypeptide(L)'
;MAREGKLHDKRFHDEDDIAGSVPDEIPIEVDSGFQGIQKQYDNLRLPHKKPKGGELSDLQKAENRQLSQSRVVCENAFAGVKRYNAVSVIYRNRIENFDDRLMLTAAGLWNFYLTAA
;
A
#
# COMPACT_ATOMS: atom_id res chain seq x y z
N MET A 1 5.24 -7.32 -12.75
CA MET A 1 6.58 -7.06 -13.32
C MET A 1 7.33 -6.16 -12.36
N ALA A 2 8.34 -6.66 -11.63
CA ALA A 2 9.30 -5.77 -10.95
C ALA A 2 9.94 -4.82 -11.97
N ARG A 3 9.64 -3.52 -11.81
CA ARG A 3 10.23 -2.43 -12.61
C ARG A 3 11.42 -1.82 -11.86
N GLU A 4 12.23 -1.03 -12.56
CA GLU A 4 13.39 -0.38 -11.97
C GLU A 4 13.02 0.46 -10.74
N GLY A 5 13.73 0.28 -9.62
CA GLY A 5 13.52 1.02 -8.36
C GLY A 5 13.81 2.53 -8.41
N LYS A 6 14.00 3.10 -9.60
CA LYS A 6 14.14 4.55 -9.83
C LYS A 6 12.80 5.23 -10.09
N LEU A 7 11.76 4.47 -10.43
CA LEU A 7 10.41 5.01 -10.60
C LEU A 7 9.77 5.22 -9.23
N HIS A 8 9.14 6.39 -9.06
CA HIS A 8 8.40 6.73 -7.85
C HIS A 8 7.03 6.05 -7.85
N ASP A 9 6.56 5.60 -6.69
CA ASP A 9 5.28 4.86 -6.51
C ASP A 9 4.08 5.52 -7.18
N LYS A 10 3.97 6.86 -7.08
CA LYS A 10 2.92 7.62 -7.79
C LYS A 10 2.95 7.43 -9.31
N ARG A 11 4.13 7.39 -9.92
CA ARG A 11 4.26 7.22 -11.36
C ARG A 11 3.89 5.80 -11.80
N PHE A 12 4.16 4.80 -10.96
CA PHE A 12 3.64 3.45 -11.19
C PHE A 12 2.11 3.43 -11.16
N HIS A 13 1.50 4.09 -10.17
CA HIS A 13 0.05 4.21 -10.11
C HIS A 13 -0.53 4.85 -11.37
N ASP A 14 0.05 5.97 -11.83
CA ASP A 14 -0.41 6.67 -13.04
C ASP A 14 -0.26 5.81 -14.31
N GLU A 15 0.69 4.87 -14.35
CA GLU A 15 0.92 3.96 -15.49
C GLU A 15 -0.01 2.74 -15.49
N ASP A 16 -0.35 2.19 -14.32
CA ASP A 16 -1.11 0.94 -14.19
C ASP A 16 -2.61 1.16 -13.82
N ASP A 17 -3.04 2.40 -13.56
CA ASP A 17 -4.43 2.80 -13.25
C ASP A 17 -5.16 1.86 -12.27
N ILE A 18 -4.46 1.55 -11.16
CA ILE A 18 -4.95 0.57 -10.19
C ILE A 18 -6.23 1.08 -9.52
N ALA A 19 -6.30 2.37 -9.19
CA ALA A 19 -7.50 2.95 -8.57
C ALA A 19 -8.72 2.97 -9.52
N GLY A 20 -8.53 3.18 -10.83
CA GLY A 20 -9.63 3.18 -11.80
C GLY A 20 -10.27 1.81 -12.01
N SER A 21 -9.59 0.74 -11.61
CA SER A 21 -10.13 -0.62 -11.66
C SER A 21 -11.03 -0.97 -10.47
N VAL A 22 -11.07 -0.13 -9.44
CA VAL A 22 -11.88 -0.32 -8.24
C VAL A 22 -13.21 0.42 -8.40
N PRO A 23 -14.37 -0.23 -8.13
CA PRO A 23 -15.66 0.45 -8.18
C PRO A 23 -15.73 1.70 -7.30
N ASP A 24 -16.43 2.74 -7.78
CA ASP A 24 -16.54 4.05 -7.11
C ASP A 24 -17.16 3.95 -5.72
N GLU A 25 -17.97 2.92 -5.45
CA GLU A 25 -18.61 2.70 -4.15
C GLU A 25 -17.63 2.21 -3.08
N ILE A 26 -16.47 1.71 -3.48
CA ILE A 26 -15.46 1.16 -2.58
C ILE A 26 -14.44 2.25 -2.26
N PRO A 27 -14.35 2.71 -1.00
CA PRO A 27 -13.36 3.71 -0.62
C PRO A 27 -11.95 3.13 -0.70
N ILE A 28 -11.03 3.88 -1.31
CA ILE A 28 -9.63 3.48 -1.47
C ILE A 28 -8.79 4.33 -0.51
N GLU A 29 -8.17 3.67 0.46
CA GLU A 29 -7.24 4.33 1.39
C GLU A 29 -5.82 4.34 0.81
N VAL A 30 -5.20 5.51 0.78
CA VAL A 30 -3.88 5.69 0.13
C VAL A 30 -2.90 6.38 1.06
N ASP A 31 -1.61 6.16 0.82
CA ASP A 31 -0.57 6.83 1.57
C ASP A 31 -0.37 8.30 1.16
N SER A 32 0.18 9.11 2.06
CA SER A 32 0.56 10.49 1.83
C SER A 32 1.56 10.67 0.67
N GLY A 33 2.31 9.61 0.31
CA GLY A 33 3.16 9.59 -0.88
C GLY A 33 2.39 9.72 -2.21
N PHE A 34 1.09 9.45 -2.21
CA PHE A 34 0.22 9.55 -3.38
C PHE A 34 -0.48 10.91 -3.51
N GLN A 35 -0.10 11.91 -2.71
CA GLN A 35 -0.71 13.24 -2.82
C GLN A 35 -0.71 13.77 -4.27
N GLY A 36 -1.88 14.27 -4.68
CA GLY A 36 -2.19 14.74 -6.02
C GLY A 36 -3.08 13.80 -6.85
N ILE A 37 -3.23 12.52 -6.48
CA ILE A 37 -4.14 11.60 -7.20
C ILE A 37 -5.62 11.81 -6.88
N GLN A 38 -5.94 12.51 -5.77
CA GLN A 38 -7.33 12.87 -5.40
C GLN A 38 -8.06 13.75 -6.43
N LYS A 39 -7.37 14.22 -7.47
CA LYS A 39 -7.97 14.95 -8.58
C LYS A 39 -8.46 14.04 -9.71
N GLN A 40 -8.07 12.76 -9.66
CA GLN A 40 -8.32 11.79 -10.71
C GLN A 40 -9.47 10.83 -10.33
N TYR A 41 -9.71 10.61 -9.03
CA TYR A 41 -10.73 9.68 -8.52
C TYR A 41 -11.44 10.26 -7.31
N ASP A 42 -12.74 9.98 -7.19
CA ASP A 42 -13.62 10.57 -6.17
C ASP A 42 -13.72 9.73 -4.88
N ASN A 43 -13.39 8.44 -4.94
CA ASN A 43 -13.50 7.47 -3.83
C ASN A 43 -12.23 7.35 -2.98
N LEU A 44 -11.29 8.29 -3.10
CA LEU A 44 -10.01 8.24 -2.39
C LEU A 44 -10.06 8.83 -0.98
N ARG A 45 -9.40 8.16 -0.04
CA ARG A 45 -9.16 8.62 1.32
C ARG A 45 -7.67 8.76 1.57
N LEU A 46 -7.20 10.00 1.66
CA LEU A 46 -5.81 10.31 1.98
C LEU A 46 -5.70 10.98 3.34
N PRO A 47 -4.59 10.78 4.07
CA PRO A 47 -4.34 11.50 5.29
C PRO A 47 -4.20 13.01 5.03
N HIS A 48 -4.78 13.80 5.91
CA HIS A 48 -4.64 15.26 5.92
C HIS A 48 -3.19 15.62 6.26
N LYS A 49 -2.55 16.36 5.35
CA LYS A 49 -1.22 16.93 5.59
C LYS A 49 -1.34 18.20 6.41
N LYS A 50 -0.46 18.36 7.38
CA LYS A 50 -0.34 19.60 8.16
C LYS A 50 -0.02 20.78 7.22
N PRO A 51 -0.79 21.89 7.28
CA PRO A 51 -0.51 23.07 6.46
C PRO A 51 0.78 23.75 6.92
N LYS A 52 1.46 24.46 6.00
CA LYS A 52 2.69 25.19 6.35
C LYS A 52 2.37 26.30 7.34
N GLY A 53 2.97 26.24 8.53
CA GLY A 53 2.78 27.25 9.59
C GLY A 53 1.43 27.18 10.32
N GLY A 54 0.64 26.13 10.12
CA GLY A 54 -0.62 25.92 10.83
C GLY A 54 -0.72 24.51 11.42
N GLU A 55 -1.82 24.22 12.11
CA GLU A 55 -2.10 22.92 12.72
C GLU A 55 -3.25 22.19 12.01
N LEU A 56 -3.30 20.88 12.18
CA LEU A 56 -4.49 20.10 11.80
C LEU A 56 -5.62 20.41 12.78
N SER A 57 -6.84 20.52 12.26
CA SER A 57 -8.04 20.59 13.10
C SER A 57 -8.23 19.28 13.87
N ASP A 58 -9.01 19.31 14.95
CA ASP A 58 -9.27 18.10 15.73
C ASP A 58 -10.05 17.05 14.93
N LEU A 59 -10.91 17.48 14.01
CA LEU A 59 -11.57 16.60 13.05
C LEU A 59 -10.56 15.91 12.12
N GLN A 60 -9.64 16.66 11.50
CA GLN A 60 -8.61 16.12 10.63
C GLN A 60 -7.68 15.14 11.36
N LYS A 61 -7.37 15.41 12.63
CA LYS A 61 -6.60 14.49 13.47
C LYS A 61 -7.37 13.20 13.73
N ALA A 62 -8.68 13.29 13.98
CA ALA A 62 -9.54 12.12 14.18
C ALA A 62 -9.64 11.27 12.91
N GLU A 63 -9.80 11.89 11.74
CA GLU A 63 -9.81 11.22 10.43
C GLU A 63 -8.47 10.53 10.15
N ASN A 64 -7.35 11.23 10.36
CA ASN A 64 -6.01 10.63 10.25
C ASN A 64 -5.83 9.45 11.21
N ARG A 65 -6.37 9.53 12.43
CA ARG A 65 -6.30 8.43 13.40
C ARG A 65 -7.06 7.19 12.91
N GLN A 66 -8.23 7.35 12.29
CA GLN A 66 -8.96 6.23 11.70
C GLN A 66 -8.17 5.59 10.56
N LEU A 67 -7.60 6.38 9.65
CA LEU A 67 -6.73 5.89 8.58
C LEU A 67 -5.50 5.16 9.14
N SER A 68 -4.85 5.71 10.18
CA SER A 68 -3.73 5.05 10.84
C SER A 68 -4.13 3.72 11.47
N GLN A 69 -5.30 3.62 12.09
CA GLN A 69 -5.80 2.36 12.65
C GLN A 69 -6.00 1.28 11.58
N SER A 70 -6.58 1.64 10.44
CA SER A 70 -6.74 0.74 9.29
C SER A 70 -5.38 0.23 8.79
N ARG A 71 -4.40 1.13 8.63
CA ARG A 71 -3.04 0.78 8.17
C ARG A 71 -2.32 -0.23 9.06
N VAL A 72 -2.53 -0.19 10.38
CA VAL A 72 -1.90 -1.15 11.30
C VAL A 72 -2.22 -2.60 10.91
N VAL A 73 -3.44 -2.87 10.43
CA VAL A 73 -3.82 -4.21 9.98
C VAL A 73 -3.00 -4.62 8.75
N CYS A 74 -2.89 -3.73 7.75
CA CYS A 74 -2.08 -3.97 6.56
C CYS A 74 -0.60 -4.13 6.89
N GLU A 75 -0.05 -3.28 7.74
CA GLU A 75 1.35 -3.35 8.19
C GLU A 75 1.64 -4.67 8.92
N ASN A 76 0.73 -5.12 9.78
CA ASN A 76 0.85 -6.42 10.45
C ASN A 76 0.83 -7.59 9.45
N ALA A 77 -0.04 -7.54 8.44
CA ALA A 77 -0.07 -8.54 7.38
C ALA A 77 1.25 -8.56 6.60
N PHE A 78 1.76 -7.40 6.17
CA PHE A 78 3.04 -7.29 5.48
C PHE A 78 4.23 -7.72 6.35
N ALA A 79 4.22 -7.37 7.64
CA ALA A 79 5.24 -7.82 8.59
C ALA A 79 5.24 -9.35 8.74
N GLY A 80 4.05 -9.96 8.75
CA GLY A 80 3.87 -11.41 8.72
C GLY A 80 4.49 -12.06 7.48
N VAL A 81 4.16 -11.54 6.30
CA VAL A 81 4.74 -12.02 5.03
C VAL A 81 6.26 -11.85 5.01
N LYS A 82 6.79 -10.76 5.56
CA LYS A 82 8.24 -10.49 5.64
C LYS A 82 9.00 -11.43 6.60
N ARG A 83 8.33 -12.29 7.37
CA ARG A 83 8.99 -13.36 8.15
C ARG A 83 9.73 -14.35 7.25
N TYR A 84 9.29 -14.49 5.99
CA TYR A 84 10.02 -15.29 5.01
C TYR A 84 11.18 -14.47 4.44
N ASN A 85 12.42 -14.87 4.77
CA ASN A 85 13.63 -14.22 4.24
C ASN A 85 13.64 -14.10 2.72
N ALA A 86 12.97 -15.02 2.00
CA ALA A 86 12.86 -14.98 0.56
C ALA A 86 12.27 -13.66 0.00
N VAL A 87 11.38 -12.99 0.74
CA VAL A 87 10.74 -11.72 0.33
C VAL A 87 11.22 -10.50 1.11
N SER A 88 11.99 -10.67 2.19
CA SER A 88 12.47 -9.56 3.02
C SER A 88 13.94 -9.20 2.82
N VAL A 89 14.77 -10.15 2.35
CA VAL A 89 16.18 -9.87 2.01
C VAL A 89 16.32 -9.44 0.56
N ILE A 90 17.54 -9.01 0.18
CA ILE A 90 17.85 -8.66 -1.22
C ILE A 90 17.57 -9.85 -2.14
N TYR A 91 16.55 -9.68 -2.98
CA TYR A 91 16.18 -10.64 -4.02
C TYR A 91 17.24 -10.66 -5.13
N ARG A 92 17.79 -11.85 -5.40
CA ARG A 92 18.90 -12.05 -6.38
C ARG A 92 18.55 -12.99 -7.53
N ASN A 93 17.34 -13.56 -7.53
CA ASN A 93 16.91 -14.46 -8.60
C ASN A 93 16.70 -13.64 -9.89
N ARG A 94 17.12 -14.22 -11.02
CA ARG A 94 17.14 -13.58 -12.35
C ARG A 94 16.07 -14.13 -13.30
N ILE A 95 15.25 -15.07 -12.84
CA ILE A 95 14.12 -15.58 -13.61
C ILE A 95 13.11 -14.44 -13.75
N GLU A 96 12.75 -14.16 -15.00
CA GLU A 96 11.80 -13.12 -15.35
C GLU A 96 10.45 -13.35 -14.66
N ASN A 97 9.87 -12.29 -14.07
CA ASN A 97 8.54 -12.28 -13.44
C ASN A 97 8.36 -13.28 -12.27
N PHE A 98 9.45 -13.80 -11.71
CA PHE A 98 9.37 -14.75 -10.59
C PHE A 98 9.14 -14.05 -9.24
N ASP A 99 9.49 -12.78 -9.13
CA ASP A 99 9.29 -11.92 -7.96
C ASP A 99 7.81 -11.84 -7.55
N ASP A 100 6.90 -11.61 -8.51
CA ASP A 100 5.45 -11.58 -8.26
C ASP A 100 4.95 -12.95 -7.75
N ARG A 101 5.44 -14.04 -8.36
CA ARG A 101 5.09 -15.41 -7.94
C ARG A 101 5.61 -15.73 -6.54
N LEU A 102 6.81 -15.28 -6.22
CA LEU A 102 7.41 -15.44 -4.90
C LEU A 102 6.61 -14.68 -3.84
N MET A 103 6.24 -13.43 -4.13
CA MET A 103 5.40 -12.63 -3.24
C MET A 103 4.03 -13.29 -3.02
N LEU A 104 3.36 -13.73 -4.08
CA LEU A 104 2.08 -14.43 -4.01
C LEU A 104 2.16 -15.70 -3.16
N THR A 105 3.23 -16.49 -3.33
CA THR A 105 3.45 -17.71 -2.55
C THR A 105 3.67 -17.39 -1.07
N ALA A 106 4.50 -16.39 -0.76
CA ALA A 106 4.76 -15.97 0.62
C ALA A 106 3.50 -15.44 1.32
N ALA A 107 2.68 -14.65 0.62
CA ALA A 107 1.38 -14.20 1.11
C ALA A 107 0.43 -15.38 1.37
N GLY A 108 0.35 -16.35 0.46
CA GLY A 108 -0.45 -17.56 0.62
C GLY A 108 -0.02 -18.40 1.83
N LEU A 109 1.29 -18.58 2.03
CA LEU A 109 1.82 -19.30 3.20
C LEU A 109 1.51 -18.60 4.51
N TRP A 110 1.62 -17.26 4.54
CA TRP A 110 1.25 -16.49 5.73
C TRP A 110 -0.24 -16.60 6.05
N ASN A 111 -1.10 -16.48 5.04
CA ASN A 111 -2.54 -16.64 5.21
C ASN A 111 -2.91 -18.05 5.71
N PHE A 112 -2.27 -19.09 5.16
CA PHE A 112 -2.46 -20.46 5.62
C PHE A 112 -2.03 -20.63 7.09
N TYR A 113 -0.89 -20.06 7.48
CA TYR A 113 -0.45 -20.05 8.87
C TYR A 113 -1.48 -19.39 9.80
N LEU A 114 -2.03 -18.22 9.43
CA LEU A 114 -3.06 -17.55 10.21
C LEU A 114 -4.35 -18.35 10.38
N THR A 115 -4.68 -19.22 9.42
CA THR A 115 -5.86 -20.09 9.53
C THR A 115 -5.63 -21.34 10.37
N ALA A 116 -4.38 -21.74 10.56
CA ALA A 116 -4.01 -22.98 11.24
C ALA A 116 -3.47 -22.76 12.66
N ALA A 117 -3.16 -21.52 13.04
CA ALA A 117 -2.64 -21.11 14.34
C ALA A 117 -3.78 -20.71 15.30
#